data_AF-A0A137ZZG3-F1
#
_entry.id   AF-A0A137ZZG3-F1
#
_cell.length_a   1.000
_cell.length_b   1.000
_cell.length_c   1.000
_cell.angle_alpha   90.00
_cell.angle_beta   90.00
_cell.angle_gamma   90.00
#
_symmetry.space_group_name_H-M   'P 1'
#
loop_
_entity.id
_entity.type
_entity.pdbx_description
1 polymer ?
#
loop_
_entity_poly.entity_id
_entity_poly.type
_entity_poly.pdbx_seq_one_letter_code
_entity_poly.pdbx_strand_id
1 'polypeptide(L)'
;MPGPGSTVPITERVVSGPLSFPVSAAPGWTAQRYQLFAPGAQTAGLRQKVPGHQWDAHAEIGQTTFAPKASAQDAARRIIPCIVASSRYDSYRPRLEGLTEPEAITVDGVPAARVTGRILVSRAGLDIAGDVLTVVVIASAPQTYFQSDSPIGDAALAAVVQNIFDHLKVARDV
;
A
#
# COMPACT_ATOMS: atom_id res chain seq x y z
N MET A 1 -7.26 -16.12 6.51
CA MET A 1 -5.88 -16.01 7.07
C MET A 1 -5.08 -15.12 6.14
N PRO A 2 -4.29 -14.16 6.66
CA PRO A 2 -3.30 -13.44 5.84
C PRO A 2 -2.34 -14.41 5.16
N GLY A 3 -1.90 -14.09 3.93
CA GLY A 3 -0.95 -14.91 3.15
C GLY A 3 0.50 -14.83 3.66
N PRO A 4 1.42 -15.68 3.14
CA PRO A 4 2.82 -15.68 3.55
C PRO A 4 3.46 -14.33 3.21
N GLY A 5 3.88 -13.65 4.26
CA GLY A 5 4.56 -12.37 4.24
C GLY A 5 6.04 -12.43 3.85
N SER A 6 6.69 -11.27 3.82
CA SER A 6 8.16 -11.24 3.80
C SER A 6 8.73 -11.87 5.08
N THR A 7 9.73 -12.76 4.92
CA THR A 7 10.49 -13.34 6.04
C THR A 7 11.64 -12.46 6.47
N VAL A 8 11.96 -11.42 5.71
CA VAL A 8 13.03 -10.47 6.01
C VAL A 8 12.62 -9.62 7.23
N PRO A 9 13.47 -9.51 8.27
CA PRO A 9 13.22 -8.59 9.37
C PRO A 9 13.20 -7.14 8.88
N ILE A 10 12.23 -6.35 9.36
CA ILE A 10 12.21 -4.90 9.15
C ILE A 10 13.08 -4.29 10.26
N THR A 11 14.25 -3.78 9.89
CA THR A 11 15.16 -3.07 10.81
C THR A 11 15.21 -1.59 10.43
N GLU A 12 16.08 -1.23 9.50
CA GLU A 12 16.27 0.16 9.04
C GLU A 12 15.42 0.50 7.83
N ARG A 13 15.11 -0.52 7.01
CA ARG A 13 14.34 -0.37 5.78
C ARG A 13 13.28 -1.46 5.68
N VAL A 14 12.17 -1.08 5.07
CA VAL A 14 11.21 -2.03 4.51
C VAL A 14 11.66 -2.34 3.09
N VAL A 15 11.74 -3.62 2.73
CA VAL A 15 12.27 -4.07 1.43
C VAL A 15 11.38 -5.15 0.83
N SER A 16 11.09 -5.04 -0.47
CA SER A 16 10.46 -6.09 -1.27
C SER A 16 10.98 -6.04 -2.71
N GLY A 17 11.74 -7.07 -3.11
CA GLY A 17 12.47 -7.05 -4.38
C GLY A 17 13.37 -5.80 -4.50
N PRO A 18 13.33 -5.06 -5.62
CA PRO A 18 14.12 -3.84 -5.80
C PRO A 18 13.56 -2.62 -5.05
N LEU A 19 12.33 -2.67 -4.51
CA LEU A 19 11.69 -1.52 -3.87
C LEU A 19 12.00 -1.48 -2.37
N SER A 20 12.26 -0.29 -1.83
CA SER A 20 12.44 -0.09 -0.40
C SER A 20 12.10 1.32 0.07
N PHE A 21 11.84 1.48 1.36
CA PHE A 21 11.79 2.79 2.04
C PHE A 21 12.36 2.68 3.47
N PRO A 22 12.91 3.76 4.04
CA PRO A 22 13.46 3.73 5.40
C PRO A 22 12.35 3.75 6.45
N VAL A 23 12.55 3.03 7.56
CA VAL A 23 11.62 3.04 8.71
C VAL A 23 11.50 4.44 9.31
N SER A 24 12.58 5.24 9.25
CA SER A 24 12.57 6.64 9.69
C SER A 24 11.61 7.56 8.90
N ALA A 25 11.11 7.13 7.73
CA ALA A 25 10.07 7.87 7.02
C ALA A 25 8.69 7.80 7.69
N ALA A 26 8.49 6.87 8.64
CA ALA A 26 7.27 6.77 9.44
C ALA A 26 7.58 6.61 10.93
N PRO A 27 8.03 7.68 11.60
CA PRO A 27 8.37 7.63 13.01
C PRO A 27 7.21 7.11 13.87
N GLY A 28 7.50 6.15 14.75
CA GLY A 28 6.51 5.56 15.66
C GLY A 28 5.62 4.48 15.04
N TRP A 29 5.63 4.31 13.72
CA TRP A 29 4.89 3.23 13.07
C TRP A 29 5.56 1.87 13.37
N THR A 30 4.73 0.84 13.38
CA THR A 30 5.14 -0.53 13.74
C THR A 30 5.20 -1.44 12.52
N ALA A 31 6.11 -2.40 12.55
CA ALA A 31 6.28 -3.35 11.46
C ALA A 31 5.03 -4.21 11.21
N GLN A 32 4.65 -4.34 9.94
CA GLN A 32 3.66 -5.28 9.44
C GLN A 32 4.28 -6.09 8.30
N ARG A 33 4.24 -7.43 8.40
CA ARG A 33 4.89 -8.30 7.41
C ARG A 33 3.97 -9.28 6.72
N TYR A 34 2.71 -9.41 7.10
CA TYR A 34 1.79 -10.34 6.46
C TYR A 34 1.15 -9.74 5.22
N GLN A 35 0.76 -10.59 4.27
CA GLN A 35 0.06 -10.18 3.06
C GLN A 35 -1.39 -9.81 3.39
N LEU A 36 -1.76 -8.57 3.08
CA LEU A 36 -3.14 -8.08 3.23
C LEU A 36 -4.05 -8.53 2.08
N PHE A 37 -3.54 -8.56 0.85
CA PHE A 37 -4.33 -8.88 -0.33
C PHE A 37 -3.54 -9.69 -1.36
N ALA A 38 -4.23 -10.56 -2.10
CA ALA A 38 -3.72 -11.05 -3.39
C ALA A 38 -3.81 -9.90 -4.41
N PRO A 39 -2.92 -9.76 -5.41
CA PRO A 39 -1.80 -10.62 -5.78
C PRO A 39 -0.45 -10.08 -5.25
N GLY A 40 -0.37 -9.73 -3.96
CA GLY A 40 0.90 -9.39 -3.33
C GLY A 40 1.77 -10.62 -3.03
N ALA A 41 3.09 -10.47 -3.13
CA ALA A 41 4.08 -11.42 -2.64
C ALA A 41 5.24 -10.67 -1.96
N GLN A 42 5.91 -11.35 -1.02
CA GLN A 42 7.01 -10.78 -0.24
C GLN A 42 6.64 -9.42 0.38
N THR A 43 5.41 -9.29 0.87
CA THR A 43 4.89 -8.01 1.35
C THR A 43 5.54 -7.63 2.67
N ALA A 44 5.86 -6.35 2.80
CA ALA A 44 6.39 -5.77 4.02
C ALA A 44 5.94 -4.32 4.10
N GLY A 45 5.65 -3.84 5.30
CA GLY A 45 5.09 -2.52 5.49
C GLY A 45 5.17 -2.06 6.94
N LEU A 46 4.61 -0.87 7.17
CA LEU A 46 4.46 -0.26 8.48
C LEU A 46 2.99 0.08 8.69
N ARG A 47 2.58 0.11 9.96
CA ARG A 47 1.23 0.52 10.36
C ARG A 47 1.24 1.39 11.62
N GLN A 48 0.23 2.22 11.75
CA GLN A 48 -0.05 3.00 12.95
C GLN A 48 -1.50 2.79 13.36
N LYS A 49 -1.72 2.33 14.59
CA LYS A 49 -3.08 2.24 15.14
C LYS A 49 -3.69 3.64 15.26
N VAL A 50 -4.94 3.78 14.86
CA VAL A 50 -5.72 5.00 15.09
C VAL A 50 -6.25 4.94 16.54
N PRO A 51 -5.89 5.91 17.41
CA PRO A 51 -6.32 5.89 18.80
C PRO A 51 -7.84 5.81 18.94
N GLY A 52 -8.34 4.92 19.80
CA GLY A 52 -9.77 4.74 20.04
C GLY A 52 -10.52 3.92 18.99
N HIS A 53 -9.86 3.48 17.91
CA HIS A 53 -10.49 2.70 16.84
C HIS A 53 -9.80 1.35 16.63
N GLN A 54 -10.57 0.36 16.18
CA GLN A 54 -10.02 -0.88 15.60
C GLN A 54 -9.65 -0.63 14.12
N TRP A 55 -8.82 0.39 13.90
CA TRP A 55 -8.40 0.87 12.60
C TRP A 55 -6.92 1.22 12.64
N ASP A 56 -6.27 1.21 11.49
CA ASP A 56 -4.88 1.62 11.36
C ASP A 56 -4.73 2.54 10.15
N ALA A 57 -3.70 3.37 10.10
CA ALA A 57 -3.10 3.75 8.82
C ALA A 57 -2.02 2.72 8.45
N HIS A 58 -1.79 2.56 7.16
CA HIS A 58 -0.96 1.50 6.63
C HIS A 58 -0.19 1.95 5.38
N ALA A 59 1.04 1.46 5.26
CA ALA A 59 1.84 1.56 4.05
C ALA A 59 2.65 0.27 3.86
N GLU A 60 2.51 -0.37 2.71
CA GLU A 60 3.28 -1.57 2.33
C GLU A 60 3.91 -1.43 0.96
N ILE A 61 4.92 -2.26 0.77
CA ILE A 61 5.48 -2.60 -0.52
C ILE A 61 5.43 -4.11 -0.72
N GLY A 62 5.35 -4.53 -1.98
CA GLY A 62 5.31 -5.93 -2.35
C GLY A 62 5.69 -6.14 -3.81
N GLN A 63 5.73 -7.40 -4.21
CA GLN A 63 5.83 -7.81 -5.60
C GLN A 63 4.45 -8.21 -6.12
N THR A 64 4.13 -7.80 -7.34
CA THR A 64 2.88 -8.23 -8.00
C THR A 64 3.04 -9.65 -8.55
N THR A 65 2.00 -10.48 -8.43
CA THR A 65 2.02 -11.86 -8.97
C THR A 65 1.07 -12.07 -10.16
N PHE A 66 0.69 -11.01 -10.87
CA PHE A 66 -0.20 -11.13 -12.04
C PHE A 66 0.38 -12.03 -13.14
N ALA A 67 -0.42 -12.98 -13.61
CA ALA A 67 -0.14 -13.84 -14.75
C ALA A 67 -1.27 -13.70 -15.80
N PRO A 68 -1.00 -13.31 -17.05
CA PRO A 68 0.30 -12.85 -17.57
C PRO A 68 0.76 -11.52 -16.92
N LYS A 69 2.04 -11.19 -17.06
CA LYS A 69 2.61 -9.92 -16.55
C LYS A 69 1.83 -8.73 -17.13
N ALA A 70 1.29 -7.90 -16.24
CA ALA A 70 0.53 -6.70 -16.60
C ALA A 70 1.46 -5.48 -16.77
N SER A 71 1.00 -4.50 -17.55
CA SER A 71 1.63 -3.16 -17.55
C SER A 71 1.50 -2.54 -16.16
N ALA A 72 2.34 -1.55 -15.81
CA ALA A 72 2.23 -0.87 -14.52
C ALA A 72 0.84 -0.22 -14.34
N GLN A 73 0.28 0.36 -15.41
CA GLN A 73 -1.04 0.98 -15.39
C GLN A 73 -2.16 -0.04 -15.14
N ASP A 74 -2.12 -1.17 -15.86
CA ASP A 74 -3.10 -2.24 -15.67
C ASP A 74 -2.99 -2.88 -14.29
N ALA A 75 -1.78 -3.14 -13.82
CA ALA A 75 -1.53 -3.68 -12.50
C ALA A 75 -2.05 -2.74 -11.40
N ALA A 76 -1.79 -1.43 -11.52
CA ALA A 76 -2.25 -0.45 -10.54
C ALA A 76 -3.78 -0.46 -10.41
N ARG A 77 -4.51 -0.56 -11.53
CA ARG A 77 -5.98 -0.74 -11.51
C ARG A 77 -6.40 -2.08 -10.92
N ARG A 78 -5.77 -3.17 -11.36
CA ARG A 78 -6.19 -4.55 -11.02
C ARG A 78 -6.01 -4.90 -9.55
N ILE A 79 -5.06 -4.27 -8.85
CA ILE A 79 -4.83 -4.51 -7.41
C ILE A 79 -5.98 -3.97 -6.56
N ILE A 80 -6.61 -2.86 -6.94
CA ILE A 80 -7.55 -2.12 -6.09
C ILE A 80 -8.75 -2.95 -5.63
N PRO A 81 -9.47 -3.70 -6.51
CA PRO A 81 -10.56 -4.56 -6.06
C PRO A 81 -10.11 -5.61 -5.03
N CYS A 82 -8.86 -6.08 -5.11
CA CYS A 82 -8.35 -7.06 -4.17
C CYS A 82 -8.01 -6.45 -2.80
N ILE A 83 -7.56 -5.19 -2.77
CA ILE A 83 -7.41 -4.43 -1.52
C ILE A 83 -8.78 -4.29 -0.84
N VAL A 84 -9.80 -3.90 -1.59
CA VAL A 84 -11.17 -3.72 -1.08
C VAL A 84 -11.78 -5.02 -0.55
N ALA A 85 -11.47 -6.14 -1.19
CA ALA A 85 -11.91 -7.47 -0.77
C ALA A 85 -11.04 -8.10 0.33
N SER A 86 -10.00 -7.41 0.81
CA SER A 86 -9.11 -7.94 1.84
C SER A 86 -9.78 -8.05 3.20
N SER A 87 -9.19 -8.87 4.09
CA SER A 87 -9.63 -9.01 5.49
C SER A 87 -9.54 -7.71 6.31
N ARG A 88 -8.94 -6.66 5.74
CA ARG A 88 -8.90 -5.32 6.33
C ARG A 88 -10.25 -4.62 6.21
N TYR A 89 -10.95 -4.83 5.09
CA TYR A 89 -12.15 -4.07 4.73
C TYR A 89 -13.41 -4.93 4.63
N ASP A 90 -13.30 -6.24 4.40
CA ASP A 90 -14.42 -7.15 4.14
C ASP A 90 -15.55 -7.08 5.18
N SER A 91 -15.21 -6.93 6.46
CA SER A 91 -16.16 -6.83 7.57
C SER A 91 -16.84 -5.45 7.72
N TYR A 92 -16.48 -4.48 6.88
CA TYR A 92 -16.92 -3.09 6.99
C TYR A 92 -17.71 -2.58 5.79
N ARG A 93 -18.30 -3.47 4.97
CA ARG A 93 -19.14 -3.13 3.81
C ARG A 93 -18.48 -2.08 2.89
N PRO A 94 -17.29 -2.38 2.36
CA PRO A 94 -16.47 -1.37 1.73
C PRO A 94 -17.03 -0.96 0.35
N ARG A 95 -16.87 0.32 0.01
CA ARG A 95 -17.25 0.89 -1.28
C ARG A 95 -16.13 1.76 -1.83
N LEU A 96 -15.75 1.54 -3.09
CA LEU A 96 -14.83 2.42 -3.79
C LEU A 96 -15.52 3.70 -4.24
N GLU A 97 -14.81 4.82 -4.13
CA GLU A 97 -15.25 6.12 -4.63
C GLU A 97 -14.07 6.93 -5.18
N GLY A 98 -14.32 7.71 -6.24
CA GLY A 98 -13.38 8.71 -6.73
C GLY A 98 -12.06 8.13 -7.22
N LEU A 99 -12.09 6.93 -7.81
CA LEU A 99 -10.90 6.32 -8.36
C LEU A 99 -10.39 7.13 -9.56
N THR A 100 -9.12 7.48 -9.54
CA THR A 100 -8.46 8.17 -10.66
C THR A 100 -8.11 7.21 -11.78
N GLU A 101 -7.97 7.74 -12.98
CA GLU A 101 -7.30 7.03 -14.06
C GLU A 101 -5.80 6.89 -13.70
N PRO A 102 -5.11 5.81 -14.10
CA PRO A 102 -3.68 5.61 -13.86
C PRO A 102 -2.88 6.75 -14.46
N GLU A 103 -2.17 7.43 -13.58
CA GLU A 103 -1.25 8.49 -13.92
C GLU A 103 0.14 7.89 -14.12
N ALA A 104 0.78 8.21 -15.24
CA ALA A 104 2.18 7.86 -15.45
C ALA A 104 3.07 8.78 -14.60
N ILE A 105 3.93 8.17 -13.78
CA ILE A 105 4.87 8.87 -12.89
C ILE A 105 6.24 8.21 -12.93
N THR A 106 7.20 8.77 -12.20
CA THR A 106 8.50 8.13 -11.95
C THR A 106 8.75 7.99 -10.44
N VAL A 107 9.29 6.84 -10.02
CA VAL A 107 9.75 6.61 -8.64
C VAL A 107 11.25 6.30 -8.70
N ASP A 108 12.07 7.15 -8.08
CA ASP A 108 13.54 7.03 -8.10
C ASP A 108 14.12 6.90 -9.54
N GLY A 109 13.49 7.57 -10.50
CA GLY A 109 13.80 7.54 -11.93
C GLY A 109 13.31 6.30 -12.69
N VAL A 110 12.60 5.38 -12.05
CA VAL A 110 11.99 4.20 -12.68
C VAL A 110 10.54 4.51 -13.08
N PRO A 111 10.09 4.18 -14.31
CA PRO A 111 8.70 4.37 -14.70
C PRO A 111 7.73 3.65 -13.77
N ALA A 112 6.63 4.31 -13.43
CA ALA A 112 5.59 3.77 -12.57
C ALA A 112 4.21 4.30 -12.97
N ALA A 113 3.16 3.70 -12.43
CA ALA A 113 1.79 4.18 -12.57
C ALA A 113 1.15 4.34 -11.20
N ARG A 114 0.46 5.47 -10.98
CA ARG A 114 -0.24 5.78 -9.73
C ARG A 114 -1.75 5.78 -9.95
N VAL A 115 -2.48 5.18 -9.02
CA VAL A 115 -3.93 5.32 -8.90
C VAL A 115 -4.24 5.70 -7.45
N THR A 116 -5.15 6.65 -7.29
CA THR A 116 -5.68 7.09 -6.00
C THR A 116 -7.19 6.92 -5.97
N GLY A 117 -7.75 6.78 -4.77
CA GLY A 117 -9.20 6.74 -4.57
C GLY A 117 -9.55 6.75 -3.10
N ARG A 118 -10.82 6.49 -2.80
CA ARG A 118 -11.31 6.34 -1.43
C ARG A 118 -11.98 4.98 -1.26
N ILE A 119 -11.64 4.27 -0.18
CA ILE A 119 -12.39 3.11 0.28
C ILE A 119 -13.26 3.60 1.43
N LEU A 120 -14.55 3.76 1.18
CA LEU A 120 -15.53 4.11 2.19
C LEU A 120 -16.01 2.86 2.92
N VAL A 121 -16.28 2.98 4.20
CA VAL A 121 -16.71 1.86 5.03
C VAL A 121 -17.90 2.23 5.91
N SER A 122 -18.65 1.22 6.33
CA SER A 122 -19.83 1.41 7.18
C SER A 122 -20.04 0.20 8.09
N ARG A 123 -19.97 0.43 9.40
CA ARG A 123 -20.31 -0.54 10.45
C ARG A 123 -20.85 0.20 11.67
N ALA A 124 -21.84 -0.39 12.35
CA ALA A 124 -22.36 0.17 13.59
C ALA A 124 -21.23 0.36 14.62
N GLY A 125 -21.14 1.55 15.21
CA GLY A 125 -20.10 1.90 16.18
C GLY A 125 -18.73 2.24 15.60
N LEU A 126 -18.58 2.30 14.27
CA LEU A 126 -17.36 2.77 13.61
C LEU A 126 -17.51 4.24 13.23
N ASP A 127 -16.69 5.09 13.85
CA ASP A 127 -16.62 6.54 13.57
C ASP A 127 -15.45 6.88 12.63
N ILE A 128 -15.16 5.97 11.69
CA ILE A 128 -14.16 6.13 10.63
C ILE A 128 -14.89 6.00 9.30
N ALA A 129 -14.79 7.03 8.45
CA ALA A 129 -15.43 7.05 7.13
C ALA A 129 -14.81 6.06 6.14
N GLY A 130 -13.57 5.65 6.39
CA GLY A 130 -12.76 4.79 5.54
C GLY A 130 -11.39 5.42 5.29
N ASP A 131 -10.75 5.03 4.20
CA ASP A 131 -9.38 5.41 3.90
C ASP A 131 -9.23 6.08 2.53
N VAL A 132 -8.28 7.01 2.44
CA VAL A 132 -7.69 7.44 1.17
C VAL A 132 -6.70 6.37 0.74
N LEU A 133 -6.93 5.77 -0.43
CA LEU A 133 -6.09 4.74 -1.01
C LEU A 133 -5.14 5.34 -2.03
N THR A 134 -3.85 4.99 -1.95
CA THR A 134 -2.87 5.21 -3.03
C THR A 134 -2.21 3.89 -3.39
N VAL A 135 -2.23 3.55 -4.67
CA VAL A 135 -1.52 2.40 -5.25
C VAL A 135 -0.56 2.94 -6.31
N VAL A 136 0.70 2.52 -6.21
CA VAL A 136 1.73 2.83 -7.18
C VAL A 136 2.38 1.53 -7.62
N VAL A 137 2.37 1.23 -8.91
CA VAL A 137 3.07 0.07 -9.46
C VAL A 137 4.30 0.54 -10.21
N ILE A 138 5.46 0.00 -9.84
CA ILE A 138 6.77 0.34 -10.37
C ILE A 138 7.12 -0.69 -11.45
N ALA A 139 7.55 -0.22 -12.62
CA ALA A 139 7.96 -1.06 -13.75
C ALA A 139 9.33 -1.72 -13.56
N SER A 140 9.60 -2.24 -12.37
CA SER A 140 10.82 -2.96 -12.01
C SER A 140 10.76 -4.44 -12.43
N ALA A 141 11.89 -5.15 -12.27
CA ALA A 141 11.98 -6.60 -12.42
C ALA A 141 12.54 -7.23 -11.12
N PRO A 142 11.77 -8.01 -10.34
CA PRO A 142 10.32 -8.24 -10.47
C PRO A 142 9.49 -6.95 -10.36
N GLN A 143 8.26 -6.95 -10.89
CA GLN A 143 7.34 -5.79 -10.80
C GLN A 143 6.91 -5.62 -9.34
N THR A 144 7.09 -4.41 -8.82
CA THR A 144 6.81 -4.08 -7.42
C THR A 144 5.68 -3.07 -7.32
N TYR A 145 5.06 -2.99 -6.15
CA TYR A 145 4.08 -1.98 -5.84
C TYR A 145 4.36 -1.34 -4.49
N PHE A 146 3.90 -0.10 -4.35
CA PHE A 146 3.65 0.59 -3.09
C PHE A 146 2.14 0.75 -2.93
N GLN A 147 1.63 0.48 -1.75
CA GLN A 147 0.24 0.68 -1.39
C GLN A 147 0.19 1.39 -0.05
N SER A 148 -0.65 2.40 0.06
CA SER A 148 -0.94 3.04 1.33
C SER A 148 -2.42 3.34 1.48
N ASP A 149 -2.86 3.34 2.73
CA ASP A 149 -4.19 3.71 3.13
C ASP A 149 -4.15 4.45 4.47
N SER A 150 -4.80 5.61 4.51
CA SER A 150 -4.87 6.46 5.71
C SER A 150 -6.29 6.96 5.93
N PRO A 151 -6.75 7.11 7.19
CA PRO A 151 -8.10 7.55 7.48
C PRO A 151 -8.47 8.85 6.76
N ILE A 152 -9.66 8.87 6.16
CA ILE A 152 -10.19 10.06 5.50
C ILE A 152 -10.32 11.19 6.55
N GLY A 153 -9.69 12.33 6.26
CA GLY A 153 -9.69 13.51 7.14
C GLY A 153 -8.52 13.57 8.11
N ASP A 154 -7.68 12.52 8.22
CA ASP A 154 -6.48 12.55 9.05
C ASP A 154 -5.26 13.04 8.24
N ALA A 155 -5.07 14.36 8.25
CA ALA A 155 -3.96 14.99 7.53
C ALA A 155 -2.57 14.60 8.08
N ALA A 156 -2.46 14.23 9.36
CA ALA A 156 -1.18 13.86 9.95
C ALA A 156 -0.73 12.48 9.46
N LEU A 157 -1.63 11.50 9.45
CA LEU A 157 -1.33 10.17 8.89
C LEU A 157 -1.12 10.23 7.37
N ALA A 158 -1.88 11.05 6.65
CA ALA A 158 -1.67 11.29 5.23
C ALA A 158 -0.29 11.88 4.93
N ALA A 159 0.20 12.83 5.75
CA ALA A 159 1.54 13.40 5.61
C ALA A 159 2.64 12.36 5.83
N VAL A 160 2.47 11.42 6.77
CA VAL A 160 3.44 10.34 6.99
C VAL A 160 3.47 9.38 5.79
N VAL A 161 2.30 9.01 5.26
CA VAL A 161 2.21 8.19 4.03
C VAL A 161 2.89 8.88 2.85
N GLN A 162 2.67 10.18 2.67
CA GLN A 162 3.35 10.96 1.63
C GLN A 162 4.87 10.96 1.83
N ASN A 163 5.33 11.16 3.06
CA ASN A 163 6.75 11.12 3.38
C ASN A 163 7.38 9.75 3.07
N ILE A 164 6.66 8.64 3.31
CA ILE A 164 7.12 7.31 2.90
C ILE A 164 7.27 7.23 1.38
N PHE A 165 6.26 7.68 0.62
CA PHE A 165 6.28 7.68 -0.84
C PHE A 165 7.48 8.47 -1.39
N ASP A 166 7.75 9.65 -0.83
CA ASP A 166 8.87 10.51 -1.23
C ASP A 166 10.25 9.87 -0.97
N HIS A 167 10.32 8.91 -0.04
CA HIS A 167 11.53 8.18 0.32
C HIS A 167 11.63 6.78 -0.30
N LEU A 168 10.74 6.44 -1.24
CA LEU A 168 10.86 5.20 -2.01
C LEU A 168 12.16 5.19 -2.81
N LYS A 169 12.85 4.06 -2.77
CA LYS A 169 14.06 3.77 -3.53
C LYS A 169 13.91 2.50 -4.32
N VAL A 170 14.38 2.53 -5.56
CA VAL A 170 14.35 1.40 -6.48
C VAL A 170 15.78 1.02 -6.79
N ALA A 171 16.23 -0.11 -6.25
CA ALA A 171 17.50 -0.71 -6.64
C ALA A 171 17.45 -1.00 -8.15
N ARG A 172 18.41 -0.43 -8.88
CA ARG A 172 18.62 -0.74 -10.29
C ARG A 172 19.56 -1.95 -10.33
N ASP A 173 19.26 -2.93 -11.16
CA ASP A 173 20.24 -3.95 -11.50
C ASP A 173 21.48 -3.23 -12.04
N VAL A 174 22.65 -3.50 -11.44
CA VAL A 174 23.94 -2.97 -11.87
C VAL A 174 24.41 -3.72 -13.12
#